data_AF-A0A841YTM8-F1
#
_entry.id   AF-A0A841YTM8-F1
#
_cell.length_a   1.000
_cell.length_b   1.000
_cell.length_c   1.000
_cell.angle_alpha   90.00
_cell.angle_beta   90.00
_cell.angle_gamma   90.00
#
_symmetry.space_group_name_H-M   'P 1'
#
loop_
_entity.id
_entity.type
_entity.pdbx_description
1 polymer ?
#
loop_
_entity_poly.entity_id
_entity_poly.type
_entity_poly.pdbx_seq_one_letter_code
_entity_poly.pdbx_strand_id
1 'polypeptide(L)'
;MMYALKRSTRKSGHSVITTLPPDVMSKLELVSGDNVEFVIKDNVVELRKAAEKKEAVSQDFLKMAEEVLEEYDQAFRGLVDR
;
A
#
# COMPACT_ATOMS: atom_id res chain seq x y z
N MET A 1 -21.69 8.75 -1.11
CA MET A 1 -22.36 8.95 -2.42
C MET A 1 -21.46 8.37 -3.50
N MET A 2 -21.98 7.46 -4.32
CA MET A 2 -21.23 6.85 -5.43
C MET A 2 -21.56 7.62 -6.71
N TYR A 3 -20.55 8.06 -7.44
CA TYR A 3 -20.69 8.75 -8.72
C TYR A 3 -19.56 8.31 -9.65
N ALA A 4 -19.80 8.39 -10.97
CA ALA A 4 -18.84 7.99 -11.98
C ALA A 4 -18.32 9.22 -12.73
N LEU A 5 -16.99 9.31 -12.88
CA LEU A 5 -16.33 10.35 -13.68
C LEU A 5 -15.83 9.73 -14.99
N LYS A 6 -16.10 10.41 -16.11
CA LYS A 6 -15.59 10.01 -17.43
C LYS A 6 -14.43 10.92 -17.85
N ARG A 7 -13.35 10.33 -18.34
CA ARG A 7 -12.23 11.04 -18.97
C ARG A 7 -11.86 10.35 -20.28
N SER A 8 -11.48 11.15 -21.27
CA SER A 8 -10.94 10.62 -22.51
C SER A 8 -9.49 10.17 -22.29
N THR A 9 -9.08 9.17 -23.05
CA THR A 9 -7.69 8.79 -23.20
C THR A 9 -7.09 9.50 -24.40
N ARG A 10 -5.78 9.75 -24.37
CA ARG A 10 -5.03 10.23 -25.53
C ARG A 10 -3.72 9.48 -25.65
N LYS A 11 -3.20 9.41 -26.88
CA LYS A 11 -1.87 8.87 -27.15
C LYS A 11 -0.81 9.87 -26.72
N SER A 12 0.24 9.39 -26.06
CA SER A 12 1.42 10.16 -25.69
C SER A 12 2.64 9.26 -25.88
N GLY A 13 3.40 9.49 -26.97
CA GLY A 13 4.46 8.59 -27.39
C GLY A 13 3.93 7.18 -27.68
N HIS A 14 4.51 6.17 -27.03
CA HIS A 14 4.08 4.77 -27.11
C HIS A 14 3.01 4.39 -26.08
N SER A 15 2.54 5.35 -25.27
CA SER A 15 1.61 5.10 -24.18
C SER A 15 0.24 5.73 -24.45
N VAL A 16 -0.77 5.22 -23.74
CA VAL A 16 -2.11 5.82 -23.64
C VAL A 16 -2.26 6.39 -22.24
N ILE A 17 -2.60 7.67 -22.16
CA ILE A 17 -2.73 8.39 -20.88
C ILE A 17 -4.13 8.98 -20.73
N THR A 18 -4.55 9.17 -19.50
CA THR A 18 -5.74 9.97 -19.15
C THR A 18 -5.40 10.94 -18.02
N THR A 19 -6.15 12.04 -17.95
CA THR A 19 -5.98 13.02 -16.88
C THR A 19 -6.73 12.56 -15.64
N LEU A 20 -6.06 12.56 -14.48
CA LEU A 20 -6.70 12.32 -13.20
C LEU A 20 -7.54 13.56 -12.80
N PRO A 21 -8.88 13.42 -12.63
CA PRO A 21 -9.71 14.54 -12.17
C PRO A 21 -9.29 15.04 -10.78
N PRO A 22 -9.51 16.33 -10.45
CA PRO A 22 -9.21 16.88 -9.13
C PRO A 22 -9.80 16.08 -7.96
N ASP A 23 -11.02 15.57 -8.12
CA ASP A 23 -11.69 14.76 -7.08
C ASP A 23 -10.93 13.45 -6.80
N VAL A 24 -10.39 12.82 -7.84
CA VAL A 24 -9.59 11.59 -7.71
C VAL A 24 -8.25 11.92 -7.05
N MET A 25 -7.60 13.01 -7.46
CA MET A 25 -6.35 13.48 -6.85
C MET A 25 -6.54 13.77 -5.36
N SER A 26 -7.61 14.47 -4.99
CA SER A 26 -7.93 14.79 -3.60
C SER A 26 -8.28 13.55 -2.78
N LYS A 27 -9.07 12.61 -3.34
CA LYS A 27 -9.46 11.40 -2.61
C LYS A 27 -8.34 10.40 -2.39
N LEU A 28 -7.38 10.33 -3.31
CA LEU A 28 -6.20 9.49 -3.17
C LEU A 28 -5.00 10.26 -2.58
N GLU A 29 -5.18 11.54 -2.24
CA GLU A 29 -4.11 12.42 -1.74
C GLU A 29 -2.86 12.39 -2.63
N LEU A 30 -3.08 12.43 -3.95
CA LEU A 30 -2.02 12.38 -4.95
C LEU A 30 -1.48 13.79 -5.22
N VAL A 31 -0.17 13.90 -5.31
CA VAL A 31 0.52 15.08 -5.84
C VAL A 31 1.28 14.74 -7.12
N SER A 32 1.63 15.74 -7.93
CA SER A 32 2.43 15.53 -9.13
C SER A 32 3.77 14.88 -8.77
N GLY A 33 4.04 13.71 -9.37
CA GLY A 33 5.24 12.91 -9.07
C GLY A 33 4.96 11.65 -8.24
N ASP A 34 3.78 11.55 -7.62
CA ASP A 34 3.37 10.33 -6.92
C ASP A 34 3.18 9.16 -7.89
N ASN A 35 3.44 7.96 -7.39
CA ASN A 35 3.16 6.72 -8.11
C ASN A 35 1.75 6.21 -7.81
N VAL A 36 1.13 5.62 -8.82
CA VAL A 36 -0.17 4.94 -8.71
C VAL A 36 -0.02 3.48 -9.14
N GLU A 37 -0.82 2.61 -8.53
CA GLU A 37 -0.88 1.20 -8.86
C GLU A 37 -2.24 0.87 -9.50
N PHE A 38 -2.19 0.09 -10.57
CA PHE A 38 -3.37 -0.50 -11.21
C PHE A 38 -3.52 -1.93 -10.71
N VAL A 39 -4.53 -2.17 -9.87
CA VAL A 39 -4.85 -3.51 -9.38
C VAL A 39 -5.86 -4.12 -10.33
N ILE A 40 -5.46 -5.16 -11.05
CA ILE A 40 -6.30 -5.86 -12.03
C ILE A 40 -6.94 -7.07 -11.33
N LYS A 41 -8.28 -7.09 -11.29
CA LYS A 41 -9.08 -8.21 -10.77
C LYS A 41 -10.18 -8.52 -11.78
N ASP A 42 -10.06 -9.67 -12.44
CA ASP A 42 -10.97 -10.10 -13.49
C ASP A 42 -11.17 -9.01 -14.57
N ASN A 43 -12.40 -8.52 -14.73
CA ASN A 43 -12.77 -7.46 -15.67
C ASN A 43 -12.81 -6.06 -15.04
N VAL A 44 -12.26 -5.90 -13.84
CA VAL A 44 -12.22 -4.62 -13.12
C VAL A 44 -10.78 -4.21 -12.88
N VAL A 45 -10.48 -2.94 -13.16
CA VAL A 45 -9.22 -2.31 -12.80
C VAL A 45 -9.49 -1.28 -11.71
N GLU A 46 -8.85 -1.44 -10.57
CA GLU A 46 -8.87 -0.47 -9.47
C GLU A 46 -7.60 0.38 -9.51
N LEU A 47 -7.74 1.70 -9.41
CA LEU A 47 -6.61 2.62 -9.25
C LEU A 47 -6.40 2.91 -7.77
N ARG A 48 -5.16 2.79 -7.30
CA ARG A 48 -4.79 3.07 -5.90
C ARG A 48 -3.51 3.93 -5.85
N LYS A 49 -3.34 4.71 -4.79
CA LYS A 49 -2.04 5.33 -4.50
C LYS A 49 -1.05 4.21 -4.22
N ALA A 50 0.10 4.22 -4.89
CA ALA A 50 1.13 3.22 -4.62
C ALA A 50 1.64 3.45 -3.21
N ALA A 51 1.64 2.40 -2.39
CA ALA A 51 2.33 2.47 -1.12
C ALA A 51 3.82 2.73 -1.39
N GLU A 52 4.43 3.65 -0.65
CA GLU A 52 5.87 3.61 -0.51
C GLU A 52 6.20 2.20 -0.01
N LYS A 53 7.12 1.51 -0.69
CA LYS A 53 7.69 0.29 -0.13
C LYS A 53 8.32 0.71 1.19
N LYS A 54 7.59 0.57 2.30
CA LYS A 54 8.23 0.33 3.59
C LYS A 54 9.14 -0.84 3.27
N GLU A 55 10.45 -0.62 3.36
CA GLU A 55 11.42 -1.71 3.22
C GLU A 55 10.82 -2.89 3.98
N ALA A 56 10.54 -3.98 3.26
CA ALA A 56 9.91 -5.13 3.85
C ALA A 56 10.76 -5.45 5.07
N VAL A 57 10.20 -5.25 6.27
CA VAL A 57 10.89 -5.54 7.51
C VAL A 57 11.45 -6.94 7.32
N SER A 58 12.78 -7.07 7.33
CA SER A 58 13.40 -8.31 6.88
C SER A 58 12.82 -9.45 7.72
N GLN A 59 12.60 -10.62 7.11
CA GLN A 59 12.14 -11.78 7.89
C GLN A 59 13.09 -12.07 9.06
N ASP A 60 14.37 -11.78 8.88
CA ASP A 60 15.38 -11.86 9.93
C ASP A 60 15.11 -10.91 11.11
N PHE A 61 14.66 -9.68 10.84
CA PHE A 61 14.27 -8.75 11.90
C PHE A 61 13.01 -9.22 12.63
N LEU A 62 12.01 -9.71 11.90
CA LEU A 62 10.78 -10.24 12.51
C LEU A 62 11.09 -11.45 13.39
N LYS A 63 11.97 -12.35 12.93
CA LYS A 63 12.40 -13.52 13.68
C LYS A 63 13.17 -13.14 14.95
N MET A 64 14.10 -12.17 14.85
CA MET A 64 14.81 -11.66 16.02
C MET A 64 13.86 -11.03 17.05
N ALA A 65 12.84 -10.30 16.59
CA ALA A 65 11.83 -9.72 17.47
C ALA A 65 10.98 -10.81 18.17
N GLU A 66 10.62 -11.88 17.45
CA GLU A 66 9.92 -13.04 18.02
C GLU A 66 10.77 -13.76 19.08
N GLU A 67 12.05 -14.01 18.80
CA GLU A 67 12.97 -14.66 19.75
C GLU A 67 13.11 -13.85 21.05
N VAL A 68 13.25 -12.52 20.95
CA VAL A 68 13.32 -11.64 22.13
C VAL A 68 12.01 -11.66 22.92
N LEU A 69 10.86 -11.63 22.24
CA LEU A 69 9.55 -11.67 22.90
C LEU A 69 9.31 -13.01 23.62
N GLU A 70 9.75 -14.13 23.04
CA GLU A 70 9.69 -15.45 23.69
C GLU A 70 10.57 -15.52 24.93
N GLU A 71 11.79 -14.95 24.88
CA GLU A 71 12.69 -14.91 26.05
C GLU A 71 12.05 -14.13 27.21
N TYR A 72 11.43 -12.98 26.91
CA TYR A 72 10.69 -12.22 27.92
C TYR A 72 9.47 -12.98 28.45
N ASP A 73 8.67 -13.63 27.60
CA ASP A 73 7.49 -14.40 28.05
C ASP A 73 7.90 -15.54 28.99
N GLN A 74 8.99 -16.25 28.68
CA GLN A 74 9.53 -17.29 29.55
C GLN A 74 10.02 -16.71 30.89
N ALA A 75 10.73 -15.58 30.86
CA ALA A 75 11.19 -14.91 32.07
C ALA A 75 10.01 -14.47 32.96
N PHE A 76 8.94 -13.92 32.37
CA PHE A 76 7.75 -13.51 33.10
C PHE A 76 6.98 -14.71 33.68
N ARG A 77 6.83 -15.81 32.94
CA ARG A 77 6.20 -17.03 33.47
C ARG A 77 6.99 -17.62 34.65
N GLY A 78 8.31 -17.63 34.56
CA GLY A 78 9.19 -18.11 35.64
C GLY A 78 9.10 -17.27 36.93
N LEU A 79 8.59 -16.03 36.85
CA LEU A 79 8.32 -15.19 38.01
C LEU A 79 6.93 -15.41 38.62
N VAL A 80 5.97 -15.95 37.86
CA VAL A 80 4.59 -16.23 38.31
C VAL A 80 4.49 -17.59 39.02
N ASP A 81 5.31 -18.57 38.61
CA ASP A 81 5.38 -19.90 39.25
C ASP A 81 6.18 -19.91 40.57
N ARG A 82 6.40 -18.75 41.19
CA ARG A 82 7.22 -18.54 42.38
C ARG A 82 6.47 -17.89 43.53
#